data_AF-A0A803QAU0-F1
#
_entry.id   AF-A0A803QAU0-F1
#
_cell.length_a   1.000
_cell.length_b   1.000
_cell.length_c   1.000
_cell.angle_alpha   90.00
_cell.angle_beta   90.00
_cell.angle_gamma   90.00
#
_symmetry.space_group_name_H-M   'P 1'
#
loop_
_entity.id
_entity.type
_entity.pdbx_description
1 polymer ?
#
loop_
_entity_poly.entity_id
_entity_poly.type
_entity_poly.pdbx_seq_one_letter_code
_entity_poly.pdbx_strand_id
1 'polypeptide(L)'
;MYGGYLNVFVEAFGEEGERWDLFRVVEGEFPELEDLPKYDGFVVSGSPYDAYGNQPWILKLCFLLQILDSMAKKVLECHQDEVLEVPIGANVIGYSEKTGVEMFMLESHILGIQGHPEYTIDILNNLIDRLLIDQFIQEDLAENAKNMLERTEPDRKCLVKICRKFLKGR
;
A
#
# COMPACT_ATOMS: atom_id res chain seq x y z
N MET A 1 9.44 10.61 15.57
CA MET A 1 9.91 9.31 15.07
C MET A 1 8.68 8.41 15.02
N TYR A 2 8.14 8.13 13.83
CA TYR A 2 6.99 7.24 13.67
C TYR A 2 7.26 5.93 14.40
N GLY A 3 6.31 5.43 15.19
CA GLY A 3 6.45 4.20 15.99
C GLY A 3 6.53 2.91 15.16
N GLY A 4 7.21 2.95 14.00
CA GLY A 4 7.34 1.87 13.03
C GLY A 4 6.42 2.05 11.82
N TYR A 5 6.72 1.30 10.76
CA TYR A 5 5.97 1.31 9.50
C TYR A 5 4.51 0.84 9.68
N LEU A 6 4.26 -0.07 10.64
CA LEU A 6 2.92 -0.50 11.04
C LEU A 6 2.03 0.69 11.44
N ASN A 7 2.56 1.65 12.20
CA ASN A 7 1.75 2.77 12.69
C ASN A 7 1.24 3.64 11.55
N VAL A 8 1.97 3.75 10.44
CA VAL A 8 1.53 4.53 9.27
C VAL A 8 0.23 3.96 8.69
N PHE A 9 0.14 2.63 8.60
CA PHE A 9 -1.05 1.92 8.12
C PHE A 9 -2.18 1.93 9.16
N VAL A 10 -1.87 1.71 10.44
CA VAL A 10 -2.87 1.74 11.51
C VAL A 10 -3.48 3.14 11.65
N GLU A 11 -2.68 4.20 11.57
CA GLU A 11 -3.17 5.59 11.58
C GLU A 11 -4.06 5.90 10.38
N ALA A 12 -3.74 5.35 9.20
CA ALA A 12 -4.53 5.55 7.99
C ALA A 12 -5.85 4.75 8.04
N PHE A 13 -5.78 3.47 8.38
CA PHE A 13 -6.85 2.51 8.11
C PHE A 13 -7.51 1.90 9.35
N GLY A 14 -6.87 2.00 10.50
CA GLY A 14 -7.36 1.47 11.77
C GLY A 14 -8.58 2.22 12.31
N GLU A 15 -9.40 1.49 13.06
CA GLU A 15 -10.48 2.02 13.88
C GLU A 15 -10.26 1.66 15.36
N GLU A 16 -10.92 2.38 16.26
CA GLU A 16 -10.84 2.11 17.70
C GLU A 16 -11.33 0.69 18.02
N GLY A 17 -10.55 -0.05 18.82
CA GLY A 17 -10.85 -1.43 19.19
C GLY A 17 -10.33 -2.49 18.22
N GLU A 18 -9.71 -2.10 17.10
CA GLU A 18 -9.13 -3.06 16.17
C GLU A 18 -7.76 -3.57 16.61
N ARG A 19 -7.50 -4.84 16.29
CA ARG A 19 -6.18 -5.46 16.43
C ARG A 19 -5.52 -5.53 15.06
N TRP A 20 -4.25 -5.13 15.03
CA TRP A 20 -3.40 -5.20 13.85
C TRP A 20 -2.13 -5.97 14.20
N ASP A 21 -1.82 -7.01 13.44
CA ASP A 21 -0.59 -7.79 13.57
C ASP A 21 0.32 -7.49 12.36
N LEU A 22 1.62 -7.30 12.62
CA LEU A 22 2.63 -7.07 11.58
C LEU A 22 3.37 -8.37 11.27
N PHE A 23 3.51 -8.68 9.98
CA PHE A 23 4.33 -9.79 9.50
C PHE A 23 5.41 -9.25 8.55
N ARG A 24 6.69 -9.38 8.91
CA ARG A 24 7.80 -9.01 8.02
C ARG A 24 8.08 -10.13 7.02
N VAL A 25 7.25 -10.20 5.97
CA VAL A 25 7.34 -11.25 4.94
C VAL A 25 8.70 -11.32 4.26
N VAL A 26 9.37 -10.19 4.06
CA VAL A 26 10.75 -10.11 3.51
C VAL A 26 11.76 -10.85 4.40
N GLU A 27 11.52 -10.89 5.71
CA GLU A 27 12.34 -11.59 6.70
C GLU A 27 11.85 -13.04 6.92
N GLY A 28 10.85 -13.49 6.17
CA GLY A 28 10.30 -14.85 6.25
C GLY A 28 9.20 -15.02 7.29
N GLU A 29 8.75 -13.93 7.92
CA GLU A 29 7.64 -13.94 8.88
C GLU A 29 6.30 -13.88 8.14
N PHE A 30 5.48 -14.91 8.28
CA PHE A 30 4.16 -15.01 7.65
C PHE A 30 3.12 -15.42 8.69
N PRO A 31 1.84 -15.07 8.52
CA PRO A 31 0.78 -15.65 9.31
C PRO A 31 0.70 -17.16 9.08
N GLU A 32 0.39 -17.91 10.13
CA GLU A 32 0.08 -19.33 10.02
C GLU A 32 -1.23 -19.52 9.24
N LEU A 33 -1.29 -20.53 8.38
CA LEU A 33 -2.46 -20.76 7.51
C LEU A 33 -3.75 -21.00 8.32
N GLU A 34 -3.63 -21.60 9.50
CA GLU A 34 -4.74 -21.83 10.43
C GLU A 34 -5.28 -20.55 11.09
N ASP A 35 -4.48 -19.49 11.10
CA ASP A 35 -4.85 -18.20 11.68
C ASP A 35 -5.52 -17.28 10.67
N LEU A 36 -5.36 -17.50 9.36
CA LEU A 36 -5.97 -16.67 8.31
C LEU A 36 -7.49 -16.45 8.48
N PRO A 37 -8.30 -17.46 8.91
CA PRO A 37 -9.71 -17.24 9.15
C PRO A 37 -10.01 -16.19 10.22
N LYS A 38 -9.09 -15.96 11.18
CA LYS A 38 -9.25 -15.03 12.32
C LYS A 38 -9.15 -13.56 11.90
N TYR A 39 -8.59 -13.27 10.74
CA TYR A 39 -8.43 -11.90 10.23
C TYR A 39 -9.60 -11.50 9.33
N ASP A 40 -10.15 -10.30 9.54
CA ASP A 40 -11.19 -9.74 8.68
C ASP A 40 -10.64 -9.24 7.33
N GLY A 41 -9.39 -8.80 7.32
CA GLY A 41 -8.70 -8.32 6.11
C GLY A 41 -7.20 -8.20 6.29
N PHE A 42 -6.52 -8.00 5.17
CA PHE A 42 -5.07 -7.94 5.05
C PHE A 42 -4.67 -6.66 4.29
N VAL A 43 -3.56 -6.08 4.70
CA VAL A 43 -2.92 -4.96 3.99
C VAL A 43 -1.52 -5.40 3.60
N VAL A 44 -1.22 -5.33 2.31
CA VAL A 44 0.10 -5.64 1.74
C VAL A 44 0.74 -4.32 1.32
N SER A 45 1.84 -3.97 1.95
CA SER A 45 2.62 -2.79 1.60
C SER A 45 3.56 -3.07 0.44
N GLY A 46 3.98 -2.02 -0.25
CA GLY A 46 5.08 -2.06 -1.19
C GLY A 46 6.41 -2.45 -0.52
N SER A 47 7.40 -2.76 -1.36
CA SER A 47 8.75 -3.12 -0.94
C SER A 47 9.78 -2.63 -1.96
N PRO A 48 11.05 -2.42 -1.58
CA PRO A 48 12.11 -2.03 -2.52
C PRO A 48 12.56 -3.17 -3.45
N TYR A 49 11.87 -4.31 -3.43
CA TYR A 49 12.17 -5.47 -4.26
C TYR A 49 11.18 -5.56 -5.43
N ASP A 50 11.71 -5.98 -6.57
CA ASP A 50 10.93 -6.32 -7.75
C ASP A 50 9.87 -7.39 -7.43
N ALA A 51 8.61 -7.09 -7.72
CA ALA A 51 7.48 -7.98 -7.52
C ALA A 51 7.55 -9.26 -8.39
N TYR A 52 8.31 -9.24 -9.49
CA TYR A 52 8.54 -10.39 -10.37
C TYR A 52 9.76 -11.23 -9.96
N GLY A 53 10.40 -10.89 -8.84
CA GLY A 53 11.55 -11.62 -8.31
C GLY A 53 11.21 -13.07 -7.91
N ASN A 54 12.21 -13.95 -7.99
CA ASN A 54 12.08 -15.36 -7.61
C ASN A 54 12.57 -15.64 -6.18
N GLN A 55 12.69 -14.62 -5.32
CA GLN A 55 13.08 -14.83 -3.93
C GLN A 55 12.04 -15.73 -3.21
N PRO A 56 12.46 -16.63 -2.30
CA PRO A 56 11.55 -17.56 -1.64
C PRO A 56 10.35 -16.89 -0.94
N TRP A 57 10.56 -15.70 -0.36
CA TRP A 57 9.50 -14.95 0.29
C TRP A 57 8.49 -14.36 -0.70
N ILE A 58 8.91 -13.97 -1.91
CA ILE A 58 8.00 -13.47 -2.96
C ILE A 58 7.10 -14.61 -3.42
N LEU A 59 7.67 -15.77 -3.72
CA LEU A 59 6.92 -16.95 -4.11
C LEU A 59 5.93 -17.38 -3.01
N LYS A 60 6.35 -17.31 -1.73
CA LYS A 60 5.49 -17.60 -0.59
C LYS A 60 4.38 -16.55 -0.41
N LEU A 61 4.65 -15.27 -0.68
CA LEU A 61 3.64 -14.21 -0.66
C LEU A 61 2.62 -14.40 -1.77
N CYS A 62 3.05 -14.71 -3.00
CA CYS A 62 2.16 -15.05 -4.10
C CYS A 62 1.24 -16.23 -3.74
N PHE A 63 1.79 -17.28 -3.11
CA PHE A 63 0.99 -18.41 -2.64
C PHE A 63 -0.01 -18.02 -1.55
N LEU A 64 0.40 -17.20 -0.58
CA LEU A 64 -0.52 -16.67 0.44
C LEU A 64 -1.64 -15.85 -0.19
N LEU A 65 -1.34 -14.95 -1.12
CA LEU A 65 -2.33 -14.12 -1.81
C LEU A 65 -3.35 -14.97 -2.57
N GLN A 66 -2.92 -16.05 -3.23
CA GLN A 66 -3.82 -17.01 -3.89
C GLN A 66 -4.75 -17.72 -2.88
N ILE A 67 -4.25 -18.06 -1.69
CA ILE A 67 -5.09 -18.62 -0.62
C ILE A 67 -6.12 -17.59 -0.16
N LEU A 68 -5.70 -16.35 0.12
CA LEU A 68 -6.57 -15.27 0.58
C LEU A 68 -7.66 -14.96 -0.45
N ASP A 69 -7.31 -14.96 -1.73
CA ASP A 69 -8.23 -14.84 -2.86
C ASP A 69 -9.28 -15.96 -2.86
N SER A 70 -8.85 -17.22 -2.74
CA SER A 70 -9.77 -18.38 -2.68
C SER A 70 -10.72 -18.36 -1.47
N MET A 71 -10.31 -17.69 -0.40
CA MET A 71 -11.10 -17.48 0.82
C MET A 71 -11.98 -16.22 0.76
N ALA A 72 -11.93 -15.46 -0.34
CA ALA A 72 -12.57 -14.15 -0.51
C ALA A 72 -12.23 -13.16 0.62
N LYS A 73 -11.01 -13.23 1.16
CA LYS A 73 -10.52 -12.31 2.21
C LYS A 73 -10.27 -10.94 1.60
N LYS A 74 -10.57 -9.88 2.36
CA LYS A 74 -10.26 -8.51 1.92
C LYS A 74 -8.74 -8.32 1.90
N VAL A 75 -8.18 -7.97 0.75
CA VAL A 75 -6.76 -7.65 0.59
C VAL A 75 -6.64 -6.27 -0.06
N LEU A 76 -6.01 -5.35 0.67
CA LEU A 76 -5.60 -4.04 0.14
C LEU A 76 -4.11 -4.09 -0.16
N GLU A 77 -3.72 -3.84 -1.40
CA GLU A 77 -2.33 -3.69 -1.79
C GLU A 77 -2.02 -2.21 -2.10
N CYS A 78 -0.98 -1.67 -1.46
CA CYS A 78 -0.41 -0.36 -1.79
C CYS A 78 0.90 -0.58 -2.54
N HIS A 79 0.93 -0.30 -3.84
CA HIS A 79 2.08 -0.59 -4.68
C HIS A 79 3.23 0.38 -4.45
N GLN A 80 4.46 -0.10 -4.66
CA GLN A 80 5.63 0.77 -4.79
C GLN A 80 5.97 1.02 -6.27
N ASP A 81 5.97 -0.02 -7.08
CA ASP A 81 6.19 0.07 -8.53
C ASP A 81 4.89 0.36 -9.27
N GLU A 82 5.00 0.93 -10.48
CA GLU A 82 3.83 1.20 -11.31
C GLU A 82 3.24 -0.10 -11.88
N VAL A 83 1.95 -0.31 -11.64
CA VAL A 83 1.21 -1.41 -12.29
C VAL A 83 0.87 -1.00 -13.72
N LEU A 84 1.50 -1.64 -14.70
CA LEU A 84 1.20 -1.38 -16.12
C LEU A 84 0.05 -2.24 -16.63
N GLU A 85 -0.08 -3.47 -16.12
CA GLU A 85 -1.12 -4.42 -16.47
C GLU A 85 -1.73 -5.03 -15.21
N VAL A 86 -3.07 -5.06 -15.15
CA VAL A 86 -3.79 -5.63 -14.00
C VAL A 86 -3.89 -7.15 -14.10
N PRO A 87 -4.06 -7.86 -12.97
CA PRO A 87 -4.29 -9.30 -12.97
C PRO A 87 -5.49 -9.71 -13.84
N ILE A 88 -5.47 -10.92 -14.40
CA ILE A 88 -6.59 -11.43 -15.21
C ILE A 88 -7.87 -11.44 -14.37
N GLY A 89 -8.94 -10.85 -14.90
CA GLY A 89 -10.23 -10.73 -14.21
C GLY A 89 -10.37 -9.48 -13.33
N ALA A 90 -9.29 -8.72 -13.14
CA ALA A 90 -9.36 -7.42 -12.48
C ALA A 90 -9.89 -6.33 -13.42
N ASN A 91 -10.50 -5.31 -12.84
CA ASN A 91 -10.95 -4.12 -13.54
C ASN A 91 -10.17 -2.90 -13.04
N VAL A 92 -9.70 -2.06 -13.97
CA VAL A 92 -9.19 -0.73 -13.63
C VAL A 92 -10.37 0.13 -13.19
N ILE A 93 -10.29 0.72 -12.00
CA ILE A 93 -11.34 1.56 -11.41
C ILE A 93 -10.86 3.00 -11.16
N GLY A 94 -9.59 3.29 -11.39
CA GLY A 94 -9.01 4.62 -11.35
C GLY A 94 -7.82 4.72 -12.30
N TYR A 95 -7.71 5.85 -12.99
CA TYR A 95 -6.63 6.17 -13.93
C TYR A 95 -6.39 7.68 -13.96
N SER A 96 -5.21 8.09 -14.42
CA SER A 96 -4.86 9.48 -14.67
C SER A 96 -4.15 9.63 -16.02
N GLU A 97 -3.86 10.87 -16.44
CA GLU A 97 -3.04 11.10 -17.63
C GLU A 97 -1.60 10.58 -17.47
N LYS A 98 -1.11 10.47 -16.22
CA LYS A 98 0.24 10.02 -15.90
C LYS A 98 0.34 8.52 -15.72
N THR A 99 -0.68 7.91 -15.13
CA THR A 99 -0.66 6.51 -14.71
C THR A 99 -1.95 5.82 -15.16
N GLY A 100 -1.77 4.79 -16.00
CA GLY A 100 -2.90 4.07 -16.61
C GLY A 100 -3.70 3.23 -15.62
N VAL A 101 -3.07 2.80 -14.52
CA VAL A 101 -3.68 2.00 -13.45
C VAL A 101 -3.37 2.66 -12.11
N GLU A 102 -4.20 3.61 -11.70
CA GLU A 102 -4.09 4.21 -10.36
C GLU A 102 -4.73 3.30 -9.31
N MET A 103 -5.82 2.62 -9.69
CA MET A 103 -6.54 1.68 -8.84
C MET A 103 -7.15 0.57 -9.67
N PHE A 104 -7.08 -0.66 -9.18
CA PHE A 104 -7.80 -1.80 -9.74
C PHE A 104 -8.50 -2.61 -8.67
N MET A 105 -9.53 -3.34 -9.07
CA MET A 105 -10.24 -4.26 -8.20
C MET A 105 -10.35 -5.63 -8.87
N LEU A 106 -9.96 -6.67 -8.15
CA LEU A 106 -10.23 -8.05 -8.52
C LEU A 106 -11.42 -8.55 -7.67
N GLU A 107 -12.49 -8.89 -8.38
CA GLU A 107 -13.80 -9.20 -7.82
C GLU A 107 -14.29 -8.14 -6.82
N SER A 108 -14.54 -8.50 -5.56
CA SER A 108 -15.01 -7.57 -4.52
C SER A 108 -14.09 -7.51 -3.30
N HIS A 109 -13.00 -8.29 -3.30
CA HIS A 109 -12.18 -8.54 -2.12
C HIS A 109 -10.69 -8.30 -2.32
N ILE A 110 -10.23 -7.90 -3.50
CA ILE A 110 -8.85 -7.45 -3.72
C ILE A 110 -8.87 -6.05 -4.34
N LEU A 111 -8.17 -5.11 -3.70
CA LEU A 111 -8.03 -3.72 -4.15
C LEU A 111 -6.54 -3.37 -4.21
N GLY A 112 -6.06 -3.03 -5.41
CA GLY A 112 -4.73 -2.46 -5.60
C GLY A 112 -4.81 -0.95 -5.79
N ILE A 113 -3.89 -0.21 -5.18
CA ILE A 113 -3.76 1.24 -5.32
C ILE A 113 -2.30 1.66 -5.53
N GLN A 114 -2.07 2.49 -6.55
CA GLN A 114 -0.76 3.04 -6.86
C GLN A 114 -0.38 4.18 -5.90
N GLY A 115 -1.37 5.00 -5.52
CA GLY A 115 -1.18 6.06 -4.55
C GLY A 115 -0.84 5.51 -3.16
N HIS A 116 -0.19 6.35 -2.35
CA HIS A 116 0.15 6.06 -0.96
C HIS A 116 -0.77 6.81 0.02
N PRO A 117 -2.05 6.37 0.21
CA PRO A 117 -2.98 6.98 1.17
C PRO A 117 -2.46 6.97 2.62
N GLU A 118 -1.50 6.11 2.92
CA GLU A 118 -0.83 6.00 4.21
C GLU A 118 0.17 7.15 4.42
N TYR A 119 0.79 7.70 3.37
CA TYR A 119 1.78 8.78 3.49
C TYR A 119 1.19 10.07 4.03
N THR A 120 1.81 10.59 5.09
CA THR A 120 1.52 11.90 5.67
C THR A 120 2.45 12.95 5.07
N ILE A 121 2.12 14.23 5.24
CA ILE A 121 2.97 15.35 4.79
C ILE A 121 4.37 15.23 5.38
N ASP A 122 4.47 14.86 6.63
CA ASP A 122 5.74 14.64 7.31
C ASP A 122 6.54 13.47 6.72
N ILE A 123 5.90 12.35 6.33
CA ILE A 123 6.58 11.24 5.64
C ILE A 123 7.12 11.73 4.28
N LEU A 124 6.31 12.49 3.54
CA LEU A 124 6.70 13.05 2.25
C LEU A 124 7.88 14.03 2.41
N ASN A 125 7.85 14.91 3.42
CA ASN A 125 8.96 15.82 3.74
C ASN A 125 10.24 15.04 4.05
N ASN A 126 10.16 14.01 4.89
CA ASN A 126 11.32 13.16 5.21
C ASN A 126 11.85 12.40 3.98
N LEU A 127 10.98 11.99 3.05
CA LEU A 127 11.38 11.35 1.81
C LEU A 127 12.11 12.33 0.89
N ILE A 128 11.58 13.54 0.72
CA ILE A 128 12.22 14.61 -0.06
C ILE A 128 13.61 14.93 0.51
N ASP A 129 13.71 15.07 1.84
CA ASP A 129 14.99 15.35 2.50
C ASP A 129 16.02 14.25 2.27
N ARG A 130 15.61 12.98 2.36
CA ARG A 130 16.51 11.84 2.07
C ARG A 130 16.97 11.84 0.63
N LEU A 131 16.05 12.01 -0.33
CA LEU A 131 16.40 12.05 -1.75
C LEU A 131 17.37 13.19 -2.08
N LEU A 132 17.24 14.35 -1.41
CA LEU A 132 18.15 15.48 -1.56
C LEU A 132 19.54 15.18 -0.96
N ILE A 133 19.57 14.62 0.26
CA ILE A 133 20.82 14.25 0.95
C ILE A 133 21.61 13.21 0.15
N ASP A 134 20.90 12.21 -0.38
CA ASP A 134 21.47 11.13 -1.18
C ASP A 134 21.77 11.56 -2.64
N GLN A 135 21.53 12.84 -2.98
CA GLN A 135 21.81 13.46 -4.28
C GLN A 135 21.03 12.85 -5.46
N PHE A 136 19.87 12.24 -5.19
CA PHE A 136 18.95 11.77 -6.23
C PHE A 136 18.11 12.91 -6.84
N ILE A 137 17.92 14.00 -6.10
CA ILE A 137 17.22 15.21 -6.58
C ILE A 137 18.03 16.47 -6.29
N GLN A 138 17.73 17.54 -7.03
CA GLN A 138 18.33 18.87 -6.84
C GLN A 138 17.54 19.70 -5.81
N GLU A 139 18.21 20.71 -5.24
CA GLU A 139 17.64 21.57 -4.19
C GLU A 139 16.38 22.33 -4.66
N ASP A 140 16.38 22.81 -5.91
CA ASP A 140 15.24 23.49 -6.51
C ASP A 140 14.02 22.55 -6.65
N LEU A 141 14.25 21.29 -7.02
CA LEU A 141 13.19 20.28 -7.10
C LEU A 141 12.63 19.95 -5.70
N ALA A 142 13.51 19.82 -4.70
CA ALA A 142 13.11 19.58 -3.33
C ALA A 142 12.27 20.73 -2.75
N GLU A 143 12.70 21.97 -2.96
CA GLU A 143 11.98 23.17 -2.49
C GLU A 143 10.62 23.30 -3.19
N ASN A 144 10.56 23.08 -4.50
CA ASN A 144 9.31 23.08 -5.25
C ASN A 144 8.35 21.99 -4.75
N ALA A 145 8.84 20.77 -4.50
CA ALA A 145 8.02 19.68 -3.98
C ALA A 145 7.42 20.02 -2.60
N LYS A 146 8.23 20.57 -1.68
CA LYS A 146 7.74 20.99 -0.35
C LYS A 146 6.71 22.10 -0.43
N ASN A 147 6.95 23.11 -1.26
CA ASN A 147 5.99 24.20 -1.50
C ASN A 147 4.65 23.70 -2.05
N MET A 148 4.67 22.66 -2.90
CA MET A 148 3.43 22.04 -3.42
C MET A 148 2.65 21.32 -2.32
N LEU A 149 3.33 20.64 -1.39
CA LEU A 149 2.71 19.95 -0.26
C LEU A 149 2.01 20.91 0.71
N GLU A 150 2.53 22.13 0.89
CA GLU A 150 1.89 23.16 1.72
C GLU A 150 0.64 23.76 1.06
N ARG A 151 0.61 23.82 -0.29
CA ARG A 151 -0.44 24.48 -1.05
C ARG A 151 -1.58 23.55 -1.48
N THR A 152 -1.30 22.26 -1.58
CA THR A 152 -2.23 21.27 -2.11
C THR A 152 -2.50 20.23 -1.03
N GLU A 153 -3.73 20.17 -0.53
CA GLU A 153 -4.13 19.04 0.31
C GLU A 153 -4.24 17.81 -0.60
N PRO A 154 -3.42 16.75 -0.40
CA PRO A 154 -3.53 15.57 -1.23
C PRO A 154 -4.92 14.94 -1.05
N ASP A 155 -5.44 14.28 -2.08
CA ASP A 155 -6.69 13.48 -2.01
C ASP A 155 -6.62 12.30 -1.03
N ARG A 156 -5.59 12.23 -0.19
CA ARG A 156 -5.36 11.28 0.90
C ARG A 156 -6.62 11.00 1.70
N LYS A 157 -7.39 12.03 2.11
CA LYS A 157 -8.63 11.82 2.87
C LYS A 157 -9.66 10.99 2.10
N CYS A 158 -9.78 11.22 0.78
CA CYS A 158 -10.66 10.47 -0.09
C CYS A 158 -10.16 9.03 -0.26
N LEU A 159 -8.88 8.85 -0.58
CA LEU A 159 -8.27 7.53 -0.76
C LEU A 159 -8.34 6.68 0.51
N VAL A 160 -7.99 7.26 1.67
CA VAL A 160 -8.13 6.61 2.99
C VAL A 160 -9.59 6.17 3.23
N LYS A 161 -10.56 7.01 2.90
CA LYS A 161 -11.98 6.67 3.05
C LYS A 161 -12.38 5.50 2.17
N ILE A 162 -11.88 5.43 0.93
CA ILE A 162 -12.12 4.30 0.02
C ILE A 162 -11.49 3.01 0.57
N CYS A 163 -10.21 3.05 0.94
CA CYS A 163 -9.49 1.91 1.50
C CYS A 163 -10.15 1.37 2.78
N ARG A 164 -10.56 2.26 3.70
CA ARG A 164 -11.29 1.87 4.91
C ARG A 164 -12.63 1.23 4.57
N LYS A 165 -13.42 1.84 3.69
CA LYS A 165 -14.71 1.30 3.25
C LYS A 165 -14.57 -0.11 2.68
N PHE A 166 -13.56 -0.32 1.83
CA PHE A 166 -13.22 -1.62 1.27
C PHE A 166 -12.85 -2.64 2.36
N LEU A 167 -11.89 -2.32 3.24
CA LEU A 167 -11.43 -3.22 4.30
C LEU A 167 -12.55 -3.58 5.29
N LYS A 168 -13.50 -2.68 5.53
CA LYS A 168 -14.61 -2.89 6.48
C LYS A 168 -15.91 -3.37 5.82
N GLY A 169 -15.95 -3.52 4.49
CA GLY A 169 -17.12 -3.96 3.75
C GLY A 169 -18.33 -3.00 3.81
N ARG A 170 -18.12 -1.67 3.79
CA ARG A 170 -19.17 -0.64 3.95
C ARG A 170 -19.05 0.56 3.00
#